data_AF-A0A7S3IYS4-F1
#
_entry.id   AF-A0A7S3IYS4-F1
#
_cell.length_a   1.000
_cell.length_b   1.000
_cell.length_c   1.000
_cell.angle_alpha   90.00
_cell.angle_beta   90.00
_cell.angle_gamma   90.00
#
_symmetry.space_group_name_H-M   'P 1'
#
loop_
_entity.id
_entity.type
_entity.pdbx_description
1 polymer ?
#
loop_
_entity_poly.entity_id
_entity_poly.type
_entity_poly.pdbx_seq_one_letter_code
_entity_poly.pdbx_strand_id
1 'polypeptide(L)'
;IMELDSEELTRLDVDDEPAYTPEDFMNGEIVIRNENYGFWNSNNMEKYPNPFFIKLAKRLWKMNPEFMLIGECWGGFMFESRQIILARSGVIPRLYRLPMAISTLFGKRLNRDGQVEACEKGDVVELKRWYDDSHKFLPDGTVLLQSSTAHSLPYPAYLYGKGTWAAIDILFFMPDVPITFMGEIDGDIYKVGQTTSVFQHEQSTINQSNPHELKRTNSQIMRALQANDTTVDSSTPTSSAARPSEDRRGLPRVNSGLEVSAVYLEQRDGQVMVKEQQFKQQLGAEKGFDLSKVNSHYQSRRRLRKEKMVLKYGELVMLSARDLSNDVVSDLLVYARYSLMETVIIATNLADKNQRFTLDLSQLLPVFEQAYSKNTVVMIKNVISDLGETQYYFLREFIELRQPKQLPPFRSMMISVTICDDDQFIFKKCLTDSIERTKRNLLAHKSIENEQISLLFSDCVEKTPTDIARFANVIGSIQHSFLDKLGVNFRDLFVTNKKLSETAVLASRLIAMTGYLIEKAGGQVVAPIRAAQAMHDSNKL
;
A
#
# COMPACT_ATOMS: atom_id res chain seq x y z
N ILE A 1 44.43 -0.34 24.84
CA ILE A 1 42.96 -0.47 25.03
C ILE A 1 42.80 -1.32 26.27
N MET A 2 42.11 -0.83 27.30
CA MET A 2 42.08 -1.47 28.63
C MET A 2 40.85 -2.38 28.80
N GLU A 3 41.08 -3.47 29.52
CA GLU A 3 40.17 -4.57 29.83
C GLU A 3 39.01 -4.14 30.75
N LEU A 4 37.97 -4.96 30.85
CA LEU A 4 36.82 -4.73 31.73
C LEU A 4 37.07 -5.42 33.07
N ASP A 5 37.08 -4.67 34.16
CA ASP A 5 37.01 -5.25 35.50
C ASP A 5 35.53 -5.45 35.91
N SER A 6 35.05 -6.68 35.79
CA SER A 6 33.69 -7.05 36.18
C SER A 6 33.52 -7.18 37.69
N GLU A 7 34.59 -7.42 38.44
CA GLU A 7 34.54 -7.49 39.91
C GLU A 7 34.35 -6.07 40.46
N GLU A 8 35.12 -5.08 39.97
CA GLU A 8 34.97 -3.67 40.36
C GLU A 8 33.59 -3.09 40.01
N LEU A 9 33.01 -3.45 38.84
CA LEU A 9 31.67 -3.00 38.43
C LEU A 9 30.51 -3.69 39.16
N THR A 10 30.76 -4.80 39.85
CA THR A 10 29.73 -5.52 40.62
C THR A 10 30.04 -5.59 42.11
N ARG A 11 31.08 -4.88 42.56
CA ARG A 11 31.46 -4.84 43.96
C ARG A 11 30.37 -4.21 44.82
N LEU A 12 30.35 -4.62 46.07
CA LEU A 12 29.76 -3.83 47.14
C LEU A 12 30.77 -2.77 47.56
N ASP A 13 30.32 -1.53 47.74
CA ASP A 13 31.13 -0.48 48.34
C ASP A 13 31.25 -0.69 49.87
N VAL A 14 31.92 0.24 50.56
CA VAL A 14 32.28 0.10 52.00
C VAL A 14 31.07 0.07 52.95
N ASP A 15 29.87 0.28 52.41
CA ASP A 15 28.57 0.28 53.08
C ASP A 15 27.71 -0.97 52.75
N ASP A 16 28.29 -2.00 52.12
CA ASP A 16 27.63 -3.25 51.67
C ASP A 16 26.55 -3.06 50.58
N GLU A 17 26.35 -1.84 50.06
CA GLU A 17 25.48 -1.59 48.91
C GLU A 17 26.26 -1.78 47.59
N PRO A 18 25.62 -2.25 46.50
CA PRO A 18 26.30 -2.38 45.22
C PRO A 18 26.67 -1.01 44.67
N ALA A 19 27.93 -0.85 44.25
CA ALA A 19 28.47 0.41 43.71
C ALA A 19 27.67 0.98 42.52
N TYR A 20 26.86 0.13 41.87
CA TYR A 20 25.91 0.47 40.82
C TYR A 20 24.60 -0.31 40.95
N THR A 21 23.46 0.37 40.83
CA THR A 21 22.14 -0.29 40.92
C THR A 21 21.71 -0.89 39.58
N PRO A 22 20.80 -1.89 39.57
CA PRO A 22 20.17 -2.36 38.34
C PRO A 22 19.46 -1.26 37.53
N GLU A 23 19.00 -0.19 38.19
CA GLU A 23 18.41 0.97 37.53
C GLU A 23 19.45 1.80 36.77
N ASP A 24 20.68 1.92 37.25
CA ASP A 24 21.77 2.63 36.57
C ASP A 24 22.18 1.93 35.27
N PHE A 25 22.20 0.60 35.29
CA PHE A 25 22.37 -0.22 34.08
C PHE A 25 21.19 -0.03 33.10
N MET A 26 19.94 0.00 33.57
CA MET A 26 18.75 0.23 32.71
C MET A 26 18.63 1.66 32.18
N ASN A 27 19.14 2.65 32.91
CA ASN A 27 19.24 4.03 32.45
C ASN A 27 20.46 4.27 31.55
N GLY A 28 21.33 3.26 31.40
CA GLY A 28 22.55 3.31 30.59
C GLY A 28 23.56 4.31 31.14
N GLU A 29 23.54 4.58 32.44
CA GLU A 29 24.50 5.43 33.14
C GLU A 29 25.90 4.78 33.03
N ILE A 30 25.95 3.44 33.12
CA ILE A 30 27.11 2.59 32.86
C ILE A 30 27.02 1.98 31.46
N VAL A 31 28.16 1.85 30.76
CA VAL A 31 28.23 1.25 29.42
C VAL A 31 29.34 0.20 29.40
N ILE A 32 28.97 -1.08 29.26
CA ILE A 32 29.91 -2.19 29.17
C ILE A 32 30.69 -2.10 27.85
N ARG A 33 32.02 -2.22 27.92
CA ARG A 33 32.90 -2.28 26.74
C ARG A 33 32.63 -3.58 25.98
N ASN A 34 32.31 -3.48 24.69
CA ASN A 34 32.33 -4.63 23.78
C ASN A 34 33.63 -4.59 22.97
N GLU A 35 34.47 -5.62 23.11
CA GLU A 35 35.83 -5.60 22.55
C GLU A 35 35.88 -5.81 21.03
N ASN A 36 34.85 -6.44 20.44
CA ASN A 36 34.86 -6.78 19.00
C ASN A 36 33.54 -6.50 18.26
N TYR A 37 32.44 -6.15 18.94
CA TYR A 37 31.12 -6.03 18.29
C TYR A 37 30.37 -4.75 18.71
N GLY A 38 30.04 -3.89 17.75
CA GLY A 38 29.03 -2.85 17.98
C GLY A 38 27.67 -3.50 18.27
N PHE A 39 26.71 -2.75 18.83
CA PHE A 39 25.35 -3.25 19.11
C PHE A 39 24.73 -4.00 17.90
N TRP A 40 24.88 -3.43 16.70
CA TRP A 40 24.41 -4.00 15.43
C TRP A 40 25.11 -5.30 14.97
N ASN A 41 26.22 -5.68 15.60
CA ASN A 41 26.93 -6.93 15.32
C ASN A 41 26.79 -7.95 16.48
N SER A 42 25.86 -7.70 17.41
CA SER A 42 25.61 -8.57 18.57
C SER A 42 24.28 -9.30 18.44
N ASN A 43 24.19 -10.53 18.95
CA ASN A 43 22.94 -11.31 18.97
C ASN A 43 21.79 -10.59 19.73
N ASN A 44 22.13 -9.64 20.60
CA ASN A 44 21.15 -8.82 21.32
C ASN A 44 20.36 -7.87 20.40
N MET A 45 20.90 -7.56 19.22
CA MET A 45 20.28 -6.68 18.21
C MET A 45 18.83 -7.07 17.89
N GLU A 46 18.56 -8.36 17.68
CA GLU A 46 17.26 -8.84 17.21
C GLU A 46 16.16 -8.73 18.28
N LYS A 47 16.56 -8.75 19.55
CA LYS A 47 15.65 -8.85 20.70
C LYS A 47 15.45 -7.51 21.40
N TYR A 48 16.54 -6.77 21.65
CA TYR A 48 16.55 -5.61 22.52
C TYR A 48 16.64 -4.29 21.73
N PRO A 49 16.08 -3.18 22.25
CA PRO A 49 16.35 -1.85 21.72
C PRO A 49 17.82 -1.45 21.89
N ASN A 50 18.28 -0.49 21.10
CA ASN A 50 19.64 0.03 21.17
C ASN A 50 19.78 0.98 22.37
N PRO A 51 20.61 0.66 23.38
CA PRO A 51 20.70 1.44 24.62
C PRO A 51 21.24 2.86 24.39
N PHE A 52 22.10 3.06 23.40
CA PHE A 52 22.59 4.40 23.04
C PHE A 52 21.45 5.30 22.53
N PHE A 53 20.58 4.78 21.67
CA PHE A 53 19.43 5.52 21.16
C PHE A 53 18.39 5.78 22.26
N ILE A 54 18.14 4.83 23.17
CA ILE A 54 17.28 5.08 24.34
C ILE A 54 17.83 6.22 25.18
N LYS A 55 19.13 6.20 25.53
CA LYS A 55 19.76 7.26 26.34
C LYS A 55 19.69 8.61 25.63
N LEU A 56 19.94 8.64 24.31
CA LEU A 56 19.82 9.84 23.48
C LEU A 56 18.38 10.39 23.46
N ALA A 57 17.39 9.54 23.16
CA ALA A 57 15.98 9.92 23.10
C ALA A 57 15.47 10.41 24.46
N LYS A 58 15.72 9.66 25.55
CA LYS A 58 15.39 10.08 26.94
C LYS A 58 15.97 11.46 27.27
N ARG A 59 17.25 11.70 26.95
CA ARG A 59 17.92 12.98 27.27
C ARG A 59 17.40 14.14 26.42
N LEU A 60 17.12 13.92 25.13
CA LEU A 60 16.54 14.94 24.25
C LEU A 60 15.09 15.26 24.62
N TRP A 61 14.23 14.26 24.85
CA TRP A 61 12.83 14.47 25.23
C TRP A 61 12.66 15.09 26.62
N LYS A 62 13.61 14.86 27.55
CA LYS A 62 13.66 15.60 28.82
C LYS A 62 13.89 17.11 28.63
N MET A 63 14.57 17.51 27.55
CA MET A 63 14.82 18.92 27.22
C MET A 63 13.74 19.51 26.30
N ASN A 64 13.23 18.72 25.37
CA ASN A 64 12.20 19.10 24.40
C ASN A 64 11.36 17.85 24.02
N PRO A 65 10.18 17.65 24.64
CA PRO A 65 9.32 16.49 24.39
C PRO A 65 8.89 16.33 22.92
N GLU A 66 8.80 17.43 22.18
CA GLU A 66 8.38 17.45 20.76
C GLU A 66 9.54 17.18 19.78
N PHE A 67 10.75 16.89 20.28
CA PHE A 67 11.91 16.68 19.42
C PHE A 67 11.86 15.34 18.69
N MET A 68 11.82 15.35 17.36
CA MET A 68 11.78 14.13 16.54
C MET A 68 13.19 13.61 16.22
N LEU A 69 13.45 12.33 16.53
CA LEU A 69 14.61 11.58 16.06
C LEU A 69 14.22 10.72 14.85
N ILE A 70 14.84 10.99 13.69
CA ILE A 70 14.60 10.24 12.45
C ILE A 70 15.89 9.50 12.07
N GLY A 71 15.79 8.18 11.86
CA GLY A 71 16.92 7.32 11.50
C GLY A 71 16.77 6.74 10.09
N GLU A 72 17.74 6.96 9.21
CA GLU A 72 17.76 6.32 7.89
C GLU A 72 17.98 4.81 8.00
N CYS A 73 16.96 4.04 7.64
CA CYS A 73 16.92 2.59 7.79
C CYS A 73 17.08 1.91 6.42
N TRP A 74 18.33 1.82 5.98
CA TRP A 74 18.72 0.98 4.85
C TRP A 74 18.69 -0.49 5.27
N GLY A 75 17.94 -1.31 4.51
CA GLY A 75 17.95 -2.76 4.68
C GLY A 75 19.28 -3.38 4.27
N GLY A 76 19.54 -4.60 4.74
CA GLY A 76 20.77 -5.35 4.49
C GLY A 76 20.58 -6.82 4.81
N PHE A 77 21.48 -7.66 4.31
CA PHE A 77 21.67 -9.00 4.85
C PHE A 77 22.10 -8.84 6.32
N MET A 78 21.47 -9.57 7.25
CA MET A 78 21.58 -9.40 8.72
C MET A 78 21.00 -8.08 9.27
N PHE A 79 20.27 -7.30 8.45
CA PHE A 79 19.72 -5.99 8.83
C PHE A 79 18.24 -5.82 8.40
N GLU A 80 17.54 -6.94 8.24
CA GLU A 80 16.15 -7.04 7.80
C GLU A 80 15.16 -6.43 8.81
N SER A 81 15.53 -6.42 10.10
CA SER A 81 14.71 -5.98 11.25
C SER A 81 15.14 -4.63 11.86
N ARG A 82 16.06 -3.88 11.23
CA ARG A 82 16.56 -2.60 11.79
C ARG A 82 15.45 -1.60 12.13
N GLN A 83 14.38 -1.54 11.34
CA GLN A 83 13.25 -0.64 11.56
C GLN A 83 12.53 -0.92 12.88
N ILE A 84 12.39 -2.19 13.26
CA ILE A 84 11.78 -2.61 14.54
C ILE A 84 12.64 -2.12 15.70
N ILE A 85 13.97 -2.26 15.57
CA ILE A 85 14.91 -1.90 16.62
C ILE A 85 14.99 -0.38 16.80
N LEU A 86 15.02 0.38 15.70
CA LEU A 86 14.95 1.85 15.73
C LEU A 86 13.66 2.32 16.41
N ALA A 87 12.50 1.79 16.00
CA ALA A 87 11.21 2.12 16.60
C ALA A 87 11.18 1.83 18.11
N ARG A 88 11.60 0.62 18.53
CA ARG A 88 11.72 0.24 19.96
C ARG A 88 12.70 1.12 20.75
N SER A 89 13.63 1.80 20.09
CA SER A 89 14.63 2.68 20.71
C SER A 89 14.21 4.15 20.75
N GLY A 90 12.99 4.49 20.30
CA GLY A 90 12.51 5.88 20.22
C GLY A 90 12.96 6.65 18.97
N VAL A 91 13.43 5.96 17.93
CA VAL A 91 13.85 6.57 16.66
C VAL A 91 12.85 6.23 15.56
N ILE A 92 12.29 7.24 14.91
CA ILE A 92 11.34 7.10 13.79
C ILE A 92 12.11 6.54 12.57
N PRO A 93 11.79 5.33 12.08
CA PRO A 93 12.51 4.74 10.95
C PRO A 93 12.12 5.42 9.63
N ARG A 94 13.11 5.90 8.87
CA ARG A 94 12.96 6.33 7.49
C ARG A 94 13.36 5.21 6.54
N LEU A 95 12.41 4.77 5.71
CA LEU A 95 12.53 3.61 4.83
C LEU A 95 12.53 4.02 3.35
N TYR A 96 13.20 3.17 2.57
CA TYR A 96 13.35 3.28 1.11
C TYR A 96 12.90 2.00 0.39
N ARG A 97 12.17 1.11 1.09
CA ARG A 97 11.68 -0.16 0.51
C ARG A 97 10.52 0.06 -0.45
N LEU A 98 9.68 1.09 -0.21
CA LEU A 98 8.54 1.41 -1.06
C LEU A 98 8.92 1.65 -2.54
N PRO A 99 9.90 2.51 -2.89
CA PRO A 99 10.24 2.73 -4.30
C PRO A 99 10.83 1.50 -5.00
N MET A 100 11.48 0.59 -4.25
CA MET A 100 11.93 -0.71 -4.75
C MET A 100 10.76 -1.66 -5.03
N ALA A 101 9.75 -1.69 -4.14
CA ALA A 101 8.54 -2.49 -4.31
C ALA A 101 7.62 -1.94 -5.42
N ILE A 102 7.59 -0.63 -5.62
CA ILE A 102 6.88 -0.02 -6.75
C ILE A 102 7.60 -0.31 -8.07
N SER A 103 8.94 -0.30 -8.10
CA SER A 103 9.68 -0.44 -9.38
C SER A 103 9.49 -1.81 -10.04
N THR A 104 9.34 -2.89 -9.27
CA THR A 104 9.11 -4.24 -9.82
C THR A 104 7.80 -4.31 -10.61
N LEU A 105 6.78 -3.55 -10.21
CA LEU A 105 5.51 -3.40 -10.92
C LEU A 105 5.64 -2.69 -12.28
N PHE A 106 6.79 -2.07 -12.55
CA PHE A 106 7.15 -1.47 -13.84
C PHE A 106 8.25 -2.25 -14.57
N GLY A 107 8.52 -3.51 -14.18
CA GLY A 107 9.57 -4.33 -14.78
C GLY A 107 10.98 -3.82 -14.51
N LYS A 108 11.18 -3.11 -13.39
CA LYS A 108 12.47 -2.54 -12.99
C LYS A 108 12.87 -2.99 -11.59
N ARG A 109 14.07 -3.56 -11.45
CA ARG A 109 14.69 -3.84 -10.16
C ARG A 109 15.57 -2.66 -9.78
N LEU A 110 15.21 -1.99 -8.69
CA LEU A 110 16.00 -0.90 -8.10
C LEU A 110 16.97 -1.46 -7.05
N ASN A 111 18.27 -1.37 -7.32
CA ASN A 111 19.33 -1.73 -6.38
C ASN A 111 19.59 -0.57 -5.39
N ARG A 112 20.22 -0.88 -4.23
CA ARG A 112 20.43 0.10 -3.14
C ARG A 112 21.44 1.20 -3.47
N ASP A 113 22.31 0.96 -4.45
CA ASP A 113 23.24 1.92 -5.04
C ASP A 113 22.58 2.76 -6.17
N GLY A 114 21.27 2.60 -6.36
CA GLY A 114 20.49 3.26 -7.40
C GLY A 114 20.78 2.77 -8.82
N GLN A 115 21.39 1.61 -9.00
CA GLN A 115 21.34 0.93 -10.29
C GLN A 115 19.92 0.43 -10.57
N VAL A 116 19.54 0.43 -11.84
CA VAL A 116 18.21 0.00 -12.30
C VAL A 116 18.41 -1.08 -13.35
N GLU A 117 17.98 -2.30 -13.04
CA GLU A 117 18.00 -3.44 -13.95
C GLU A 117 16.59 -3.68 -14.51
N ALA A 118 16.49 -4.17 -15.75
CA ALA A 118 15.23 -4.71 -16.25
C ALA A 118 14.92 -6.05 -15.56
N CYS A 119 13.67 -6.27 -15.17
CA CYS A 119 13.20 -7.54 -14.62
C CYS A 119 11.81 -7.87 -15.14
N GLU A 120 11.34 -9.10 -14.86
CA GLU A 120 9.93 -9.45 -15.05
C GLU A 120 9.03 -8.52 -14.22
N LYS A 121 7.85 -8.19 -14.75
CA LYS A 121 6.89 -7.28 -14.11
C LYS A 121 6.21 -8.01 -12.95
N GLY A 122 6.30 -7.44 -11.75
CA GLY A 122 5.60 -7.93 -10.56
C GLY A 122 4.10 -7.61 -10.55
N ASP A 123 3.37 -8.37 -9.74
CA ASP A 123 1.96 -8.17 -9.39
C ASP A 123 1.83 -7.21 -8.17
N VAL A 124 0.70 -6.53 -8.01
CA VAL A 124 0.38 -5.72 -6.80
C VAL A 124 0.45 -6.50 -5.48
N VAL A 125 0.46 -7.83 -5.53
CA VAL A 125 0.82 -8.70 -4.39
C VAL A 125 2.18 -8.33 -3.77
N GLU A 126 3.15 -7.85 -4.57
CA GLU A 126 4.45 -7.37 -4.05
C GLU A 126 4.31 -6.14 -3.14
N LEU A 127 3.31 -5.28 -3.35
CA LEU A 127 3.02 -4.17 -2.43
C LEU A 127 2.37 -4.65 -1.14
N LYS A 128 1.50 -5.66 -1.20
CA LYS A 128 0.98 -6.30 0.03
C LYS A 128 2.13 -6.88 0.84
N ARG A 129 2.99 -7.66 0.19
CA ARG A 129 4.19 -8.26 0.81
C ARG A 129 5.11 -7.19 1.39
N TRP A 130 5.40 -6.13 0.65
CA TRP A 130 6.20 -5.00 1.14
C TRP A 130 5.61 -4.38 2.41
N TYR A 131 4.29 -4.17 2.44
CA TYR A 131 3.59 -3.61 3.59
C TYR A 131 3.72 -4.55 4.80
N ASP A 132 3.32 -5.81 4.62
CA ASP A 132 3.36 -6.86 5.63
C ASP A 132 4.79 -7.00 6.21
N ASP A 133 5.81 -7.17 5.36
CA ASP A 133 7.22 -7.33 5.75
C ASP A 133 7.84 -6.05 6.37
N SER A 134 7.28 -4.87 6.11
CA SER A 134 7.75 -3.61 6.72
C SER A 134 7.12 -3.33 8.08
N HIS A 135 5.87 -3.78 8.29
CA HIS A 135 5.09 -3.53 9.51
C HIS A 135 5.13 -4.67 10.53
N LYS A 136 5.50 -5.89 10.10
CA LYS A 136 5.60 -7.06 10.98
C LYS A 136 6.49 -6.78 12.20
N PHE A 137 5.96 -7.08 13.38
CA PHE A 137 6.64 -6.95 14.67
C PHE A 137 7.04 -5.52 15.10
N LEU A 138 6.56 -4.47 14.41
CA LEU A 138 6.66 -3.11 14.95
C LEU A 138 5.83 -2.97 16.23
N PRO A 139 6.26 -2.15 17.20
CA PRO A 139 5.42 -1.74 18.32
C PRO A 139 4.16 -0.99 17.85
N ASP A 140 3.05 -1.15 18.58
CA ASP A 140 1.83 -0.39 18.33
C ASP A 140 2.08 1.12 18.41
N GLY A 141 1.42 1.90 17.54
CA GLY A 141 1.63 3.35 17.45
C GLY A 141 2.96 3.77 16.80
N THR A 142 3.79 2.84 16.29
CA THR A 142 5.01 3.19 15.56
C THR A 142 4.71 4.06 14.34
N VAL A 143 5.38 5.21 14.25
CA VAL A 143 5.41 6.03 13.04
C VAL A 143 6.54 5.55 12.13
N LEU A 144 6.22 5.22 10.88
CA LEU A 144 7.20 5.02 9.81
C LEU A 144 7.20 6.22 8.84
N LEU A 145 8.36 6.51 8.27
CA LEU A 145 8.52 7.48 7.19
C LEU A 145 8.92 6.71 5.91
N GLN A 146 8.15 6.81 4.82
CA GLN A 146 8.56 6.28 3.52
C GLN A 146 9.00 7.41 2.60
N SER A 147 10.13 7.24 1.93
CA SER A 147 10.57 8.16 0.89
C SER A 147 10.30 7.61 -0.50
N SER A 148 9.78 8.46 -1.38
CA SER A 148 9.69 8.27 -2.83
C SER A 148 11.03 7.95 -3.49
N THR A 149 12.12 8.52 -2.99
CA THR A 149 13.50 8.31 -3.45
C THR A 149 14.51 8.75 -2.37
N ALA A 150 15.80 8.68 -2.67
CA ALA A 150 16.89 9.06 -1.79
C ALA A 150 18.02 9.75 -2.57
N HIS A 151 19.01 10.28 -1.85
CA HIS A 151 20.19 10.93 -2.46
C HIS A 151 21.06 9.99 -3.34
N SER A 152 20.86 8.68 -3.24
CA SER A 152 21.53 7.64 -4.04
C SER A 152 20.63 6.99 -5.10
N LEU A 153 19.32 7.26 -5.07
CA LEU A 153 18.32 6.61 -5.92
C LEU A 153 17.86 7.56 -7.03
N PRO A 154 17.35 7.07 -8.17
CA PRO A 154 16.81 7.93 -9.22
C PRO A 154 15.46 8.56 -8.84
N TYR A 155 15.11 9.69 -9.46
CA TYR A 155 13.81 10.31 -9.25
C TYR A 155 12.63 9.43 -9.72
N PRO A 156 11.44 9.54 -9.10
CA PRO A 156 10.24 8.81 -9.50
C PRO A 156 9.91 8.92 -11.00
N ALA A 157 10.10 10.10 -11.59
CA ALA A 157 9.88 10.34 -13.03
C ALA A 157 10.73 9.43 -13.92
N TYR A 158 12.00 9.22 -13.56
CA TYR A 158 12.93 8.34 -14.27
C TYR A 158 12.60 6.85 -14.02
N LEU A 159 12.26 6.50 -12.78
CA LEU A 159 11.91 5.13 -12.39
C LEU A 159 10.61 4.68 -13.07
N TYR A 160 9.53 5.45 -13.00
CA TYR A 160 8.18 4.99 -13.33
C TYR A 160 7.61 5.60 -14.61
N GLY A 161 8.21 6.68 -15.14
CA GLY A 161 7.69 7.40 -16.30
C GLY A 161 6.25 7.87 -16.07
N LYS A 162 5.31 7.40 -16.90
CA LYS A 162 3.86 7.67 -16.72
C LYS A 162 3.30 7.10 -15.42
N GLY A 163 3.93 6.05 -14.87
CA GLY A 163 3.59 5.47 -13.57
C GLY A 163 3.80 6.40 -12.38
N THR A 164 4.51 7.52 -12.55
CA THR A 164 4.82 8.47 -11.47
C THR A 164 3.57 8.98 -10.75
N TRP A 165 2.48 9.26 -11.47
CA TRP A 165 1.22 9.72 -10.88
C TRP A 165 0.60 8.67 -9.95
N ALA A 166 0.67 7.40 -10.32
CA ALA A 166 0.23 6.28 -9.50
C ALA A 166 1.17 6.05 -8.30
N ALA A 167 2.49 6.15 -8.50
CA ALA A 167 3.47 6.05 -7.42
C ALA A 167 3.30 7.14 -6.34
N ILE A 168 3.00 8.38 -6.76
CA ILE A 168 2.65 9.48 -5.85
C ILE A 168 1.36 9.17 -5.08
N ASP A 169 0.32 8.66 -5.75
CA ASP A 169 -0.94 8.29 -5.10
C ASP A 169 -0.71 7.20 -4.04
N ILE A 170 0.09 6.17 -4.36
CA ILE A 170 0.47 5.12 -3.40
C ILE A 170 1.21 5.71 -2.19
N LEU A 171 2.24 6.54 -2.43
CA LEU A 171 3.02 7.18 -1.38
C LEU A 171 2.15 7.99 -0.41
N PHE A 172 1.17 8.74 -0.91
CA PHE A 172 0.34 9.61 -0.08
C PHE A 172 -0.87 8.93 0.57
N PHE A 173 -1.33 7.78 0.05
CA PHE A 173 -2.54 7.10 0.53
C PHE A 173 -2.25 5.83 1.36
N MET A 174 -1.04 5.26 1.27
CA MET A 174 -0.50 4.27 2.21
C MET A 174 -0.40 4.81 3.65
N PRO A 175 -0.35 3.96 4.69
CA PRO A 175 -0.37 4.41 6.08
C PRO A 175 0.86 5.23 6.50
N ASP A 176 2.05 4.86 6.04
CA ASP A 176 3.30 5.53 6.39
C ASP A 176 3.30 7.04 6.07
N VAL A 177 4.12 7.80 6.80
CA VAL A 177 4.26 9.24 6.58
C VAL A 177 5.09 9.48 5.31
N PRO A 178 4.55 10.17 4.29
CA PRO A 178 5.23 10.36 3.02
C PRO A 178 6.31 11.45 3.12
N ILE A 179 7.54 11.13 2.70
CA ILE A 179 8.63 12.07 2.46
C ILE A 179 8.89 12.16 0.95
N THR A 180 8.94 13.38 0.44
CA THR A 180 9.34 13.72 -0.93
C THR A 180 10.80 14.20 -0.95
N PHE A 181 11.58 13.87 -1.97
CA PHE A 181 12.93 14.45 -2.14
C PHE A 181 12.87 15.84 -2.81
N MET A 182 13.90 16.67 -2.62
CA MET A 182 14.00 17.97 -3.31
C MET A 182 14.06 17.76 -4.83
N GLY A 183 13.46 18.63 -5.65
CA GLY A 183 13.43 18.51 -7.12
C GLY A 183 12.40 17.51 -7.67
N GLU A 184 11.97 16.49 -6.91
CA GLU A 184 10.97 15.53 -7.44
C GLU A 184 9.60 16.19 -7.70
N ILE A 185 9.26 17.19 -6.89
CA ILE A 185 8.00 17.94 -6.99
C ILE A 185 7.98 18.85 -8.22
N ASP A 186 9.16 19.20 -8.75
CA ASP A 186 9.36 20.03 -9.93
C ASP A 186 9.45 19.17 -11.22
N GLY A 187 9.48 17.84 -11.07
CA GLY A 187 9.46 16.88 -12.16
C GLY A 187 10.84 16.58 -12.75
N ASP A 188 11.88 16.61 -11.92
CA ASP A 188 13.26 16.21 -12.26
C ASP A 188 13.38 14.72 -12.64
N ILE A 189 14.27 14.39 -13.59
CA ILE A 189 14.31 13.08 -14.26
C ILE A 189 15.75 12.51 -14.42
N TYR A 190 16.55 12.58 -13.37
CA TYR A 190 17.93 12.07 -13.35
C TYR A 190 18.21 11.20 -12.12
N LYS A 191 19.41 10.60 -12.06
CA LYS A 191 19.92 9.92 -10.86
C LYS A 191 20.62 10.92 -9.95
N VAL A 192 20.20 10.99 -8.68
CA VAL A 192 20.84 11.86 -7.70
C VAL A 192 22.27 11.34 -7.44
N GLY A 193 23.27 12.23 -7.48
CA GLY A 193 24.68 11.92 -7.22
C GLY A 193 25.48 11.28 -8.38
N GLN A 194 24.87 10.97 -9.53
CA GLN A 194 25.56 10.45 -10.71
C GLN A 194 24.91 10.97 -12.01
N THR A 195 25.24 12.20 -12.43
CA THR A 195 24.79 12.72 -13.73
C THR A 195 25.55 12.07 -14.91
N THR A 196 26.81 11.69 -14.71
CA THR A 196 27.73 11.17 -15.74
C THR A 196 27.32 9.81 -16.33
N SER A 197 26.76 8.90 -15.55
CA SER A 197 26.59 7.48 -15.94
C SER A 197 25.23 7.13 -16.56
N VAL A 198 24.17 7.89 -16.27
CA VAL A 198 22.78 7.52 -16.58
C VAL A 198 22.53 7.33 -18.08
N PHE A 199 23.09 8.21 -18.91
CA PHE A 199 22.90 8.17 -20.37
C PHE A 199 23.99 7.39 -21.14
N GLN A 200 25.10 7.06 -20.49
CA GLN A 200 26.15 6.22 -21.11
C GLN A 200 25.77 4.73 -21.05
N HIS A 201 24.99 4.32 -20.03
CA HIS A 201 24.62 2.92 -19.90
C HIS A 201 23.59 2.45 -20.95
N GLU A 202 22.66 3.32 -21.39
CA GLU A 202 21.73 3.01 -22.50
C GLU A 202 22.45 2.89 -23.85
N GLN A 203 23.49 3.70 -24.11
CA GLN A 203 24.29 3.57 -25.33
C GLN A 203 25.07 2.25 -25.38
N SER A 204 25.58 1.78 -24.23
CA SER A 204 26.31 0.50 -24.18
C SER A 204 25.40 -0.72 -24.32
N THR A 205 24.10 -0.65 -24.03
CA THR A 205 23.14 -1.73 -24.37
C THR A 205 22.70 -1.69 -25.84
N ILE A 206 22.53 -0.51 -26.43
CA ILE A 206 22.17 -0.37 -27.87
C ILE A 206 23.32 -0.81 -28.79
N ASN A 207 24.56 -0.46 -28.45
CA ASN A 207 25.75 -0.80 -29.25
C ASN A 207 26.22 -2.26 -29.10
N GLN A 208 25.61 -3.06 -28.22
CA GLN A 208 25.93 -4.49 -28.03
C GLN A 208 25.25 -5.43 -29.05
N SER A 209 24.77 -4.88 -30.17
CA SER A 209 24.20 -5.64 -31.29
C SER A 209 25.24 -6.17 -32.30
N ASN A 210 26.54 -5.91 -32.09
CA ASN A 210 27.64 -6.46 -32.90
C ASN A 210 28.31 -7.69 -32.21
N PRO A 211 28.27 -8.90 -32.81
CA PRO A 211 28.67 -10.14 -32.15
C PRO A 211 30.15 -10.52 -32.34
N HIS A 212 31.10 -9.57 -32.23
CA HIS A 212 32.54 -9.86 -32.35
C HIS A 212 33.45 -8.96 -31.49
N GLU A 213 33.25 -8.95 -30.17
CA GLU A 213 34.34 -8.57 -29.25
C GLU A 213 34.23 -9.30 -27.90
N LEU A 214 35.23 -10.13 -27.59
CA LEU A 214 35.28 -10.94 -26.37
C LEU A 214 35.61 -10.08 -25.16
N LYS A 215 34.59 -9.74 -24.36
CA LYS A 215 34.77 -9.08 -23.05
C LYS A 215 35.66 -9.93 -22.15
N ARG A 216 36.88 -9.45 -21.86
CA ARG A 216 37.72 -10.00 -20.80
C ARG A 216 37.03 -9.78 -19.45
N THR A 217 36.86 -10.85 -18.68
CA THR A 217 36.25 -10.80 -17.34
C THR A 217 37.23 -10.25 -16.31
N ASN A 218 36.72 -9.62 -15.24
CA ASN A 218 37.55 -9.00 -14.19
C ASN A 218 38.55 -9.98 -13.53
N SER A 219 38.27 -11.28 -13.56
CA SER A 219 39.20 -12.34 -13.11
C SER A 219 40.45 -12.49 -13.98
N GLN A 220 40.39 -12.13 -15.27
CA GLN A 220 41.56 -12.12 -16.16
C GLN A 220 42.45 -10.88 -15.93
N ILE A 221 41.85 -9.75 -15.58
CA ILE A 221 42.58 -8.51 -15.22
C ILE A 221 43.33 -8.71 -13.90
N MET A 222 42.70 -9.33 -12.89
CA MET A 222 43.36 -9.67 -11.62
C MET A 222 44.55 -10.64 -11.81
N ARG A 223 44.46 -11.62 -12.72
CA ARG A 223 45.60 -12.50 -13.04
C ARG A 223 46.75 -11.77 -13.73
N ALA A 224 46.44 -10.81 -14.60
CA ALA A 224 47.48 -10.00 -15.27
C ALA A 224 48.23 -9.10 -14.28
N LEU A 225 47.55 -8.57 -13.26
CA LEU A 225 48.18 -7.78 -12.20
C LEU A 225 49.04 -8.62 -11.25
N GLN A 226 48.63 -9.87 -10.96
CA GLN A 226 49.40 -10.79 -10.13
C GLN A 226 50.63 -11.39 -10.84
N ALA A 227 50.69 -11.34 -12.17
CA ALA A 227 51.80 -11.89 -12.95
C ALA A 227 53.03 -10.95 -13.06
N ASN A 228 52.91 -9.68 -12.65
CA ASN A 228 53.97 -8.68 -12.77
C ASN A 228 54.85 -8.53 -11.52
N ASP A 229 54.58 -9.27 -10.44
CA ASP A 229 55.26 -9.12 -9.13
C ASP A 229 56.46 -10.08 -8.92
N THR A 230 56.92 -10.77 -9.98
CA THR A 230 58.05 -11.73 -9.90
C THR A 230 59.07 -11.57 -11.02
N THR A 231 59.81 -10.46 -11.04
CA THR A 231 61.16 -10.37 -11.63
C THR A 231 62.02 -9.40 -10.83
N VAL A 232 63.21 -9.84 -10.44
CA VAL A 232 64.19 -9.14 -9.58
C VAL A 232 65.47 -8.87 -10.38
N ASP A 233 66.23 -7.85 -9.95
CA ASP A 233 67.54 -7.37 -10.47
C ASP A 233 67.52 -6.73 -11.88
N SER A 234 68.14 -5.57 -12.15
CA SER A 234 68.88 -4.58 -11.31
C SER A 234 68.90 -3.21 -12.06
N SER A 235 69.51 -2.08 -11.63
CA SER A 235 70.57 -1.84 -10.63
C SER A 235 70.59 -0.38 -10.07
N THR A 236 71.71 -0.05 -9.44
CA THR A 236 72.21 1.14 -8.71
C THR A 236 72.40 2.45 -9.53
N PRO A 237 72.76 3.61 -8.90
CA PRO A 237 72.12 4.30 -7.77
C PRO A 237 72.12 5.86 -7.86
N THR A 238 71.24 6.59 -7.16
CA THR A 238 71.59 7.94 -6.61
C THR A 238 70.60 8.46 -5.57
N SER A 239 71.14 9.16 -4.56
CA SER A 239 70.54 10.08 -3.56
C SER A 239 69.08 10.54 -3.76
N SER A 240 68.25 10.68 -2.73
CA SER A 240 68.56 11.21 -1.38
C SER A 240 67.55 10.76 -0.29
N ALA A 241 67.92 10.92 0.98
CA ALA A 241 67.20 10.35 2.11
C ALA A 241 66.01 11.21 2.60
N ALA A 242 64.85 10.57 2.79
CA ALA A 242 63.77 11.03 3.67
C ALA A 242 63.28 9.84 4.52
N ARG A 243 63.05 10.07 5.82
CA ARG A 243 62.69 9.03 6.79
C ARG A 243 61.23 8.58 6.61
N PRO A 244 60.90 7.27 6.64
CA PRO A 244 59.51 6.82 6.76
C PRO A 244 59.03 7.03 8.21
N SER A 245 57.94 7.77 8.37
CA SER A 245 57.27 7.98 9.65
C SER A 245 56.21 6.90 9.91
N GLU A 246 56.34 6.22 11.05
CA GLU A 246 55.38 5.41 11.81
C GLU A 246 54.01 5.03 11.18
N ASP A 247 53.77 3.72 11.16
CA ASP A 247 52.48 3.08 10.87
C ASP A 247 51.33 3.60 11.75
N ARG A 248 50.58 4.59 11.26
CA ARG A 248 49.21 4.81 11.70
C ARG A 248 48.27 3.86 10.95
N ARG A 249 48.00 2.70 11.55
CA ARG A 249 46.84 1.84 11.21
C ARG A 249 45.54 2.62 11.45
N GLY A 250 45.17 3.46 10.50
CA GLY A 250 43.87 4.12 10.47
C GLY A 250 42.77 3.09 10.21
N LEU A 251 41.67 3.21 10.95
CA LEU A 251 40.42 2.52 10.61
C LEU A 251 40.07 2.79 9.15
N PRO A 252 39.51 1.81 8.40
CA PRO A 252 39.13 2.01 7.02
C PRO A 252 38.16 3.18 6.92
N ARG A 253 38.59 4.27 6.27
CA ARG A 253 37.71 5.39 5.96
C ARG A 253 36.60 4.85 5.07
N VAL A 254 35.38 4.86 5.60
CA VAL A 254 34.17 4.77 4.78
C VAL A 254 34.13 6.06 3.96
N ASN A 255 34.70 6.02 2.77
CA ASN A 255 34.59 7.11 1.82
C ASN A 255 33.11 7.24 1.45
N SER A 256 32.45 8.28 1.99
CA SER A 256 31.16 8.75 1.49
C SER A 256 31.38 9.36 0.10
N GLY A 257 31.48 8.49 -0.91
CA GLY A 257 31.85 8.81 -2.30
C GLY A 257 30.73 9.52 -3.07
N LEU A 258 30.30 10.66 -2.56
CA LEU A 258 29.31 11.55 -3.18
C LEU A 258 29.96 12.93 -3.41
N GLU A 259 30.71 13.05 -4.51
CA GLU A 259 31.12 14.36 -5.03
C GLU A 259 29.92 15.07 -5.65
N VAL A 260 29.13 15.74 -4.80
CA VAL A 260 28.02 16.62 -5.22
C VAL A 260 28.50 17.71 -6.20
N SER A 261 29.79 18.07 -6.12
CA SER A 261 30.52 18.97 -7.03
C SER A 261 30.47 18.53 -8.51
N ALA A 262 30.40 17.24 -8.83
CA ALA A 262 30.37 16.75 -10.21
C ALA A 262 29.05 17.11 -10.92
N VAL A 263 27.93 17.09 -10.20
CA VAL A 263 26.58 17.40 -10.72
C VAL A 263 26.49 18.84 -11.24
N TYR A 264 27.21 19.78 -10.62
CA TYR A 264 27.26 21.18 -11.02
C TYR A 264 28.08 21.44 -12.30
N LEU A 265 28.96 20.53 -12.69
CA LEU A 265 29.81 20.71 -13.88
C LEU A 265 29.06 20.34 -15.17
N GLU A 266 28.32 19.23 -15.20
CA GLU A 266 27.58 18.81 -16.41
C GLU A 266 26.33 19.66 -16.70
N GLN A 267 25.78 20.37 -15.70
CA GLN A 267 24.73 21.37 -15.95
C GLN A 267 25.19 22.52 -16.85
N ARG A 268 26.51 22.79 -16.97
CA ARG A 268 27.03 23.81 -17.90
C ARG A 268 26.96 23.42 -19.37
N ASP A 269 27.01 22.12 -19.69
CA ASP A 269 27.13 21.64 -21.08
C ASP A 269 25.76 21.42 -21.76
N GLY A 270 24.65 21.66 -21.06
CA GLY A 270 23.28 21.68 -21.62
C GLY A 270 22.70 20.34 -22.09
N GLN A 271 23.54 19.31 -22.32
CA GLN A 271 23.10 18.01 -22.84
C GLN A 271 22.06 17.31 -21.95
N VAL A 272 22.16 17.48 -20.62
CA VAL A 272 21.20 16.91 -19.66
C VAL A 272 19.80 17.48 -19.88
N MET A 273 19.68 18.80 -20.05
CA MET A 273 18.39 19.46 -20.29
C MET A 273 17.74 19.02 -21.59
N VAL A 274 18.52 18.79 -22.66
CA VAL A 274 17.99 18.31 -23.94
C VAL A 274 17.39 16.90 -23.79
N LYS A 275 18.10 15.99 -23.12
CA LYS A 275 17.62 14.61 -22.90
C LYS A 275 16.42 14.58 -21.96
N GLU A 276 16.39 15.43 -20.94
CA GLU A 276 15.25 15.59 -20.04
C GLU A 276 14.01 16.11 -20.80
N GLN A 277 14.17 17.10 -21.70
CA GLN A 277 13.08 17.58 -22.55
C GLN A 277 12.58 16.49 -23.51
N GLN A 278 13.48 15.71 -24.12
CA GLN A 278 13.10 14.56 -24.96
C GLN A 278 12.30 13.52 -24.17
N PHE A 279 12.71 13.20 -22.94
CA PHE A 279 11.96 12.28 -22.07
C PHE A 279 10.59 12.88 -21.68
N LYS A 280 10.53 14.17 -21.31
CA LYS A 280 9.27 14.89 -21.01
C LYS A 280 8.29 14.84 -22.19
N GLN A 281 8.79 14.92 -23.43
CA GLN A 281 7.98 14.74 -24.64
C GLN A 281 7.46 13.30 -24.82
N GLN A 282 8.30 12.27 -24.58
CA GLN A 282 7.92 10.86 -24.70
C GLN A 282 6.82 10.40 -23.71
N LEU A 283 6.69 11.06 -22.56
CA LEU A 283 5.62 10.78 -21.59
C LEU A 283 4.23 11.13 -22.12
N GLY A 284 4.13 12.04 -23.10
CA GLY A 284 2.87 12.43 -23.71
C GLY A 284 2.03 13.32 -22.79
N ALA A 285 2.36 14.62 -22.74
CA ALA A 285 1.58 15.61 -22.01
C ALA A 285 0.12 15.69 -22.49
N GLU A 286 -0.13 15.40 -23.77
CA GLU A 286 -1.46 15.30 -24.39
C GLU A 286 -2.33 14.17 -23.80
N LYS A 287 -1.70 13.15 -23.20
CA LYS A 287 -2.37 12.06 -22.46
C LYS A 287 -2.53 12.37 -20.97
N GLY A 288 -2.19 13.59 -20.55
CA GLY A 288 -2.28 14.06 -19.18
C GLY A 288 -1.09 13.68 -18.28
N PHE A 289 0.02 13.21 -18.85
CA PHE A 289 1.26 12.88 -18.14
C PHE A 289 2.29 14.01 -18.26
N ASP A 290 1.83 15.23 -18.00
CA ASP A 290 2.62 16.46 -18.06
C ASP A 290 3.40 16.67 -16.75
N LEU A 291 4.70 16.40 -16.76
CA LEU A 291 5.55 16.56 -15.56
C LEU A 291 5.65 18.00 -15.07
N SER A 292 5.43 19.02 -15.92
CA SER A 292 5.37 20.42 -15.45
C SER A 292 4.22 20.66 -14.45
N LYS A 293 3.21 19.78 -14.46
CA LYS A 293 2.06 19.81 -13.56
C LYS A 293 2.16 18.83 -12.38
N VAL A 294 3.26 18.08 -12.25
CA VAL A 294 3.42 17.07 -11.18
C VAL A 294 3.33 17.70 -9.78
N ASN A 295 3.83 18.93 -9.61
CA ASN A 295 3.69 19.70 -8.38
C ASN A 295 2.22 19.84 -7.94
N SER A 296 1.30 20.14 -8.87
CA SER A 296 -0.13 20.27 -8.55
C SER A 296 -0.75 18.95 -8.10
N HIS A 297 -0.25 17.81 -8.61
CA HIS A 297 -0.63 16.47 -8.16
C HIS A 297 -0.14 16.19 -6.74
N TYR A 298 1.13 16.48 -6.44
CA TYR A 298 1.68 16.41 -5.07
C TYR A 298 0.90 17.30 -4.08
N GLN A 299 0.61 18.56 -4.45
CA GLN A 299 -0.16 19.49 -3.62
C GLN A 299 -1.58 18.98 -3.37
N SER A 300 -2.26 18.46 -4.41
CA SER A 300 -3.57 17.81 -4.29
C SER A 300 -3.52 16.65 -3.28
N ARG A 301 -2.51 15.77 -3.36
CA ARG A 301 -2.41 14.60 -2.47
C ARG A 301 -2.04 14.98 -1.04
N ARG A 302 -1.15 15.96 -0.85
CA ARG A 302 -0.86 16.57 0.45
C ARG A 302 -2.13 17.18 1.08
N ARG A 303 -2.94 17.90 0.30
CA ARG A 303 -4.22 18.47 0.75
C ARG A 303 -5.19 17.37 1.18
N LEU A 304 -5.43 16.37 0.33
CA LEU A 304 -6.32 15.25 0.65
C LEU A 304 -5.87 14.49 1.90
N ARG A 305 -4.58 14.16 2.04
CA ARG A 305 -4.05 13.53 3.27
C ARG A 305 -4.18 14.45 4.49
N LYS A 306 -4.08 15.78 4.33
CA LYS A 306 -4.28 16.74 5.43
C LYS A 306 -5.74 16.75 5.90
N GLU A 307 -6.69 16.78 4.97
CA GLU A 307 -8.14 16.86 5.20
C GLU A 307 -8.74 15.55 5.72
N LYS A 308 -8.30 14.40 5.18
CA LYS A 308 -8.84 13.06 5.50
C LYS A 308 -7.99 12.39 6.58
N MET A 309 -8.43 12.47 7.83
CA MET A 309 -7.72 11.90 8.99
C MET A 309 -7.52 10.38 8.87
N VAL A 310 -8.43 9.66 8.22
CA VAL A 310 -8.29 8.23 7.93
C VAL A 310 -7.08 7.91 7.04
N LEU A 311 -6.62 8.83 6.18
CA LEU A 311 -5.38 8.64 5.40
C LEU A 311 -4.11 8.77 6.25
N LYS A 312 -4.19 9.36 7.45
CA LYS A 312 -3.07 9.41 8.41
C LYS A 312 -3.11 8.24 9.38
N TYR A 313 -4.27 8.02 10.02
CA TYR A 313 -4.39 7.15 11.20
C TYR A 313 -5.24 5.90 10.96
N GLY A 314 -5.89 5.77 9.81
CA GLY A 314 -6.74 4.62 9.52
C GLY A 314 -5.95 3.35 9.23
N GLU A 315 -6.47 2.22 9.68
CA GLU A 315 -5.89 0.90 9.43
C GLU A 315 -5.89 0.56 7.94
N LEU A 316 -4.93 -0.22 7.47
CA LEU A 316 -4.87 -0.67 6.09
C LEU A 316 -5.58 -2.02 5.94
N VAL A 317 -6.65 -2.06 5.14
CA VAL A 317 -7.32 -3.31 4.74
C VAL A 317 -7.05 -3.55 3.25
N MET A 318 -6.30 -4.59 2.91
CA MET A 318 -6.06 -4.97 1.52
C MET A 318 -7.33 -5.54 0.90
N LEU A 319 -7.68 -5.08 -0.30
CA LEU A 319 -8.87 -5.49 -1.06
C LEU A 319 -8.45 -6.10 -2.41
N SER A 320 -9.43 -6.47 -3.22
CA SER A 320 -9.18 -6.95 -4.58
C SER A 320 -10.08 -6.23 -5.59
N ALA A 321 -9.59 -6.12 -6.83
CA ALA A 321 -10.43 -5.83 -7.99
C ALA A 321 -10.64 -7.11 -8.81
N ARG A 322 -11.85 -7.26 -9.35
CA ARG A 322 -12.19 -8.36 -10.27
C ARG A 322 -12.57 -7.83 -11.63
N ASP A 323 -12.16 -8.51 -12.70
CA ASP A 323 -12.55 -8.17 -14.06
C ASP A 323 -14.02 -8.56 -14.35
N LEU A 324 -14.42 -8.55 -15.63
CA LEU A 324 -15.76 -8.99 -16.04
C LEU A 324 -15.93 -10.52 -16.03
N SER A 325 -14.83 -11.27 -16.00
CA SER A 325 -14.76 -12.73 -15.87
C SER A 325 -14.77 -13.19 -14.41
N ASN A 326 -14.75 -12.23 -13.45
CA ASN A 326 -14.63 -12.42 -12.00
C ASN A 326 -13.21 -12.83 -11.51
N ASP A 327 -12.21 -12.74 -12.38
CA ASP A 327 -10.79 -12.99 -12.10
C ASP A 327 -10.10 -11.76 -11.47
N VAL A 328 -9.05 -11.98 -10.67
CA VAL A 328 -8.35 -10.90 -9.96
C VAL A 328 -7.45 -10.10 -10.91
N VAL A 329 -7.53 -8.76 -10.85
CA VAL A 329 -6.75 -7.87 -11.73
C VAL A 329 -5.40 -7.53 -11.09
N SER A 330 -4.34 -8.24 -11.50
CA SER A 330 -2.96 -8.10 -11.01
C SER A 330 -2.32 -6.71 -11.20
N ASP A 331 -2.79 -5.93 -12.17
CA ASP A 331 -2.30 -4.57 -12.45
C ASP A 331 -3.01 -3.47 -11.64
N LEU A 332 -3.92 -3.82 -10.73
CA LEU A 332 -4.83 -2.88 -10.10
C LEU A 332 -4.79 -3.01 -8.57
N LEU A 333 -4.04 -2.10 -7.94
CA LEU A 333 -3.89 -2.07 -6.49
C LEU A 333 -5.19 -1.53 -5.88
N VAL A 334 -5.81 -2.31 -4.99
CA VAL A 334 -7.01 -1.89 -4.23
C VAL A 334 -6.81 -2.12 -2.75
N TYR A 335 -7.14 -1.11 -1.94
CA TYR A 335 -7.14 -1.19 -0.49
C TYR A 335 -8.10 -0.16 0.11
N ALA A 336 -8.45 -0.35 1.37
CA ALA A 336 -9.12 0.67 2.17
C ALA A 336 -8.20 1.17 3.28
N ARG A 337 -8.38 2.44 3.62
CA ARG A 337 -7.97 3.02 4.90
C ARG A 337 -9.23 3.11 5.77
N TYR A 338 -9.25 2.41 6.91
CA TYR A 338 -10.42 2.23 7.76
C TYR A 338 -10.32 3.02 9.06
N SER A 339 -11.42 3.62 9.51
CA SER A 339 -11.59 4.16 10.86
C SER A 339 -13.07 4.13 11.26
N LEU A 340 -13.36 4.31 12.55
CA LEU A 340 -14.71 4.30 13.13
C LEU A 340 -15.64 5.45 12.65
N MET A 341 -15.16 6.40 11.84
CA MET A 341 -15.96 7.53 11.35
C MET A 341 -15.98 7.60 9.83
N GLU A 342 -14.89 7.17 9.20
CA GLU A 342 -14.68 7.27 7.76
C GLU A 342 -13.83 6.10 7.28
N THR A 343 -14.22 5.51 6.16
CA THR A 343 -13.40 4.56 5.41
C THR A 343 -13.14 5.13 4.02
N VAL A 344 -11.90 5.10 3.56
CA VAL A 344 -11.55 5.54 2.20
C VAL A 344 -11.02 4.36 1.41
N ILE A 345 -11.74 3.98 0.36
CA ILE A 345 -11.34 2.92 -0.58
C ILE A 345 -10.55 3.58 -1.72
N ILE A 346 -9.31 3.13 -1.93
CA ILE A 346 -8.43 3.56 -3.01
C ILE A 346 -8.27 2.41 -4.00
N ALA A 347 -8.38 2.73 -5.29
CA ALA A 347 -7.96 1.84 -6.37
C ALA A 347 -7.03 2.59 -7.33
N THR A 348 -5.87 2.02 -7.64
CA THR A 348 -4.80 2.63 -8.45
C THR A 348 -4.43 1.70 -9.60
N ASN A 349 -4.68 2.12 -10.83
CA ASN A 349 -4.33 1.36 -12.03
C ASN A 349 -2.84 1.53 -12.37
N LEU A 350 -2.09 0.44 -12.40
CA LEU A 350 -0.66 0.38 -12.75
C LEU A 350 -0.41 -0.15 -14.16
N ALA A 351 -1.46 -0.39 -14.96
CA ALA A 351 -1.35 -0.67 -16.38
C ALA A 351 -1.27 0.60 -17.22
N ASP A 352 -0.75 0.45 -18.44
CA ASP A 352 -0.72 1.44 -19.51
C ASP A 352 -2.04 1.55 -20.30
N LYS A 353 -3.02 0.68 -20.00
CA LYS A 353 -4.36 0.60 -20.59
C LYS A 353 -5.47 0.97 -19.61
N ASN A 354 -6.64 1.36 -20.14
CA ASN A 354 -7.86 1.50 -19.36
C ASN A 354 -8.24 0.15 -18.74
N GLN A 355 -8.42 0.07 -17.43
CA GLN A 355 -8.93 -1.13 -16.76
C GLN A 355 -10.43 -1.00 -16.49
N ARG A 356 -11.18 -2.08 -16.69
CA ARG A 356 -12.59 -2.22 -16.31
C ARG A 356 -12.72 -3.35 -15.29
N PHE A 357 -13.33 -3.05 -14.15
CA PHE A 357 -13.33 -3.95 -13.00
C PHE A 357 -14.49 -3.68 -12.06
N THR A 358 -14.74 -4.60 -11.14
CA THR A 358 -15.60 -4.45 -9.95
C THR A 358 -14.72 -4.48 -8.70
N LEU A 359 -15.16 -3.83 -7.63
CA LEU A 359 -14.47 -3.87 -6.33
C LEU A 359 -14.96 -5.08 -5.53
N ASP A 360 -14.05 -5.89 -5.01
CA ASP A 360 -14.35 -6.95 -4.05
C ASP A 360 -14.12 -6.39 -2.64
N LEU A 361 -15.21 -5.95 -1.99
CA LEU A 361 -15.19 -5.34 -0.67
C LEU A 361 -15.41 -6.36 0.46
N SER A 362 -15.42 -7.66 0.16
CA SER A 362 -15.71 -8.73 1.12
C SER A 362 -14.84 -8.69 2.39
N GLN A 363 -13.58 -8.27 2.26
CA GLN A 363 -12.64 -8.14 3.39
C GLN A 363 -13.02 -7.02 4.38
N LEU A 364 -13.88 -6.07 3.99
CA LEU A 364 -14.41 -5.05 4.90
C LEU A 364 -15.59 -5.55 5.74
N LEU A 365 -16.27 -6.63 5.32
CA LEU A 365 -17.47 -7.11 6.02
C LEU A 365 -17.18 -7.48 7.48
N PRO A 366 -16.12 -8.25 7.84
CA PRO A 366 -15.83 -8.58 9.23
C PRO A 366 -15.45 -7.36 10.07
N VAL A 367 -14.79 -6.37 9.46
CA VAL A 367 -14.39 -5.11 10.12
C VAL A 367 -15.63 -4.26 10.43
N PHE A 368 -16.58 -4.19 9.49
CA PHE A 368 -17.82 -3.46 9.65
C PHE A 368 -18.84 -4.16 10.57
N GLU A 369 -19.00 -5.49 10.48
CA GLU A 369 -19.95 -6.25 11.32
C GLU A 369 -19.58 -6.24 12.83
N GLN A 370 -18.33 -5.94 13.18
CA GLN A 370 -17.91 -5.74 14.58
C GLN A 370 -18.38 -4.41 15.17
N ALA A 371 -18.53 -3.37 14.33
CA ALA A 371 -18.79 -1.99 14.77
C ALA A 371 -20.21 -1.51 14.47
N TYR A 372 -20.90 -2.05 13.45
CA TYR A 372 -22.17 -1.51 12.95
C TYR A 372 -23.23 -2.58 12.68
N SER A 373 -24.49 -2.13 12.65
CA SER A 373 -25.63 -2.97 12.29
C SER A 373 -25.69 -3.22 10.78
N LYS A 374 -26.36 -4.31 10.37
CA LYS A 374 -26.59 -4.64 8.95
C LYS A 374 -27.47 -3.64 8.20
N ASN A 375 -28.22 -2.82 8.93
CA ASN A 375 -29.11 -1.79 8.40
C ASN A 375 -28.50 -0.38 8.47
N THR A 376 -27.26 -0.25 8.94
CA THR A 376 -26.54 1.01 8.95
C THR A 376 -26.40 1.54 7.52
N VAL A 377 -26.64 2.84 7.34
CA VAL A 377 -26.58 3.50 6.03
C VAL A 377 -25.20 4.13 5.86
N VAL A 378 -24.65 4.03 4.65
CA VAL A 378 -23.39 4.67 4.27
C VAL A 378 -23.59 5.72 3.19
N MET A 379 -22.94 6.86 3.39
CA MET A 379 -22.79 7.91 2.41
C MET A 379 -21.51 7.68 1.60
N ILE A 380 -21.66 7.65 0.28
CA ILE A 380 -20.59 7.39 -0.68
C ILE A 380 -20.29 8.66 -1.49
N LYS A 381 -19.03 9.10 -1.51
CA LYS A 381 -18.56 10.24 -2.30
C LYS A 381 -17.21 9.97 -2.96
N ASN A 382 -17.05 10.32 -4.24
CA ASN A 382 -15.72 10.32 -4.87
C ASN A 382 -14.93 11.56 -4.40
N VAL A 383 -13.69 11.34 -3.95
CA VAL A 383 -12.84 12.37 -3.34
C VAL A 383 -11.86 13.01 -4.33
N ILE A 384 -11.53 12.30 -5.41
CA ILE A 384 -10.59 12.80 -6.43
C ILE A 384 -11.31 13.51 -7.57
N SER A 385 -12.55 13.14 -7.87
CA SER A 385 -13.40 13.84 -8.86
C SER A 385 -14.63 14.44 -8.19
N ASP A 386 -14.65 15.77 -8.06
CA ASP A 386 -15.75 16.53 -7.44
C ASP A 386 -17.08 16.49 -8.22
N LEU A 387 -17.09 15.90 -9.43
CA LEU A 387 -18.25 15.85 -10.33
C LEU A 387 -19.31 14.78 -9.97
N GLY A 388 -19.08 13.98 -8.93
CA GLY A 388 -20.00 12.92 -8.51
C GLY A 388 -20.99 13.37 -7.46
N GLU A 389 -22.29 13.15 -7.70
CA GLU A 389 -23.31 13.28 -6.65
C GLU A 389 -23.05 12.29 -5.49
N THR A 390 -23.37 12.72 -4.28
CA THR A 390 -23.34 11.87 -3.09
C THR A 390 -24.42 10.79 -3.17
N GLN A 391 -24.01 9.52 -3.03
CA GLN A 391 -24.90 8.35 -3.11
C GLN A 391 -25.09 7.71 -1.74
N TYR A 392 -26.26 7.09 -1.53
CA TYR A 392 -26.59 6.41 -0.28
C TYR A 392 -26.91 4.93 -0.55
N TYR A 393 -26.38 4.07 0.32
CA TYR A 393 -26.52 2.63 0.28
C TYR A 393 -26.64 2.08 1.69
N PHE A 394 -27.31 0.93 1.85
CA PHE A 394 -27.14 0.15 3.06
C PHE A 394 -25.72 -0.42 3.09
N LEU A 395 -25.09 -0.50 4.27
CA LEU A 395 -23.69 -0.90 4.42
C LEU A 395 -23.39 -2.25 3.73
N ARG A 396 -24.30 -3.22 3.90
CA ARG A 396 -24.18 -4.53 3.26
C ARG A 396 -24.41 -4.48 1.74
N GLU A 397 -25.45 -3.77 1.30
CA GLU A 397 -25.72 -3.52 -0.13
C GLU A 397 -24.50 -2.90 -0.82
N PHE A 398 -23.83 -1.95 -0.17
CA PHE A 398 -22.58 -1.35 -0.67
C PHE A 398 -21.42 -2.34 -0.74
N ILE A 399 -21.22 -3.18 0.27
CA ILE A 399 -20.15 -4.19 0.30
C ILE A 399 -20.36 -5.25 -0.80
N GLU A 400 -21.61 -5.68 -1.03
CA GLU A 400 -21.95 -6.64 -2.08
C GLU A 400 -22.08 -5.99 -3.47
N LEU A 401 -21.99 -4.66 -3.59
CA LEU A 401 -22.20 -3.90 -4.83
C LEU A 401 -21.10 -4.13 -5.89
N ARG A 402 -21.31 -5.10 -6.78
CA ARG A 402 -20.46 -5.37 -7.95
C ARG A 402 -20.65 -4.38 -9.11
N GLN A 403 -20.69 -3.07 -8.84
CA GLN A 403 -20.84 -2.07 -9.89
C GLN A 403 -19.53 -1.95 -10.71
N PRO A 404 -19.57 -2.10 -12.05
CA PRO A 404 -18.39 -1.94 -12.88
C PRO A 404 -17.88 -0.49 -12.85
N LYS A 405 -16.58 -0.34 -12.62
CA LYS A 405 -15.81 0.91 -12.68
C LYS A 405 -14.86 0.84 -13.88
N GLN A 406 -14.44 2.00 -14.36
CA GLN A 406 -13.38 2.13 -15.37
C GLN A 406 -12.34 3.15 -14.88
N LEU A 407 -11.07 2.79 -14.91
CA LEU A 407 -9.97 3.61 -14.43
C LEU A 407 -8.90 3.78 -15.53
N PRO A 408 -8.53 5.02 -15.91
CA PRO A 408 -7.50 5.25 -16.93
C PRO A 408 -6.10 4.78 -16.49
N PRO A 409 -5.14 4.67 -17.42
CA PRO A 409 -3.75 4.30 -17.12
C PRO A 409 -3.13 5.20 -16.04
N PHE A 410 -2.41 4.61 -15.09
CA PHE A 410 -1.66 5.34 -14.05
C PHE A 410 -2.47 6.40 -13.28
N ARG A 411 -3.78 6.18 -13.13
CA ARG A 411 -4.68 7.01 -12.32
C ARG A 411 -5.21 6.22 -11.12
N SER A 412 -5.59 6.95 -10.08
CA SER A 412 -6.32 6.41 -8.94
C SER A 412 -7.70 7.00 -8.82
N MET A 413 -8.63 6.20 -8.31
CA MET A 413 -9.92 6.64 -7.79
C MET A 413 -9.92 6.48 -6.27
N MET A 414 -10.68 7.35 -5.60
CA MET A 414 -10.81 7.36 -4.14
C MET A 414 -12.27 7.56 -3.78
N ILE A 415 -12.84 6.59 -3.06
CA ILE A 415 -14.21 6.61 -2.57
C ILE A 415 -14.18 6.81 -1.06
N SER A 416 -14.76 7.91 -0.60
CA SER A 416 -15.11 8.14 0.81
C SER A 416 -16.38 7.36 1.12
N VAL A 417 -16.35 6.60 2.21
CA VAL A 417 -17.47 5.90 2.82
C VAL A 417 -17.61 6.47 4.23
N THR A 418 -18.71 7.15 4.50
CA THR A 418 -18.99 7.77 5.81
C THR A 418 -20.23 7.10 6.38
N ILE A 419 -20.18 6.72 7.66
CA ILE A 419 -21.32 6.14 8.36
C ILE A 419 -22.36 7.24 8.62
N CYS A 420 -23.64 6.94 8.40
CA CYS A 420 -24.75 7.83 8.70
C CYS A 420 -25.58 7.26 9.85
N ASP A 421 -25.25 7.67 11.07
CA ASP A 421 -25.99 7.26 12.28
C ASP A 421 -27.28 8.07 12.46
N ASP A 422 -28.35 7.37 12.83
CA ASP A 422 -29.66 7.85 13.32
C ASP A 422 -30.44 8.92 12.53
N ASP A 423 -29.99 9.32 11.34
CA ASP A 423 -30.76 10.22 10.46
C ASP A 423 -31.88 9.48 9.69
N GLN A 424 -33.11 9.61 10.18
CA GLN A 424 -34.31 9.05 9.54
C GLN A 424 -34.57 9.56 8.11
N PHE A 425 -34.13 10.78 7.77
CA PHE A 425 -34.29 11.33 6.43
C PHE A 425 -33.28 10.68 5.47
N ILE A 426 -32.01 10.54 5.88
CA ILE A 426 -31.00 9.80 5.13
C ILE A 426 -31.42 8.33 4.95
N PHE A 427 -31.96 7.69 5.99
CA PHE A 427 -32.48 6.32 5.89
C PHE A 427 -33.60 6.20 4.85
N LYS A 428 -34.60 7.09 4.89
CA LYS A 428 -35.70 7.12 3.90
C LYS A 428 -35.19 7.40 2.49
N LYS A 429 -34.20 8.27 2.33
CA LYS A 429 -33.55 8.55 1.04
C LYS A 429 -32.82 7.30 0.52
N CYS A 430 -31.97 6.68 1.34
CA CYS A 430 -31.26 5.45 1.00
C CYS A 430 -32.20 4.31 0.57
N LEU A 431 -33.31 4.12 1.30
CA LEU A 431 -34.34 3.16 0.95
C LEU A 431 -35.00 3.48 -0.40
N THR A 432 -35.29 4.76 -0.66
CA THR A 432 -35.85 5.22 -1.94
C THR A 432 -34.87 5.01 -3.09
N ASP A 433 -33.59 5.31 -2.89
CA ASP A 433 -32.53 5.11 -3.88
C ASP A 433 -32.36 3.61 -4.22
N SER A 434 -32.40 2.73 -3.20
CA SER A 434 -32.36 1.26 -3.37
C SER A 434 -33.59 0.71 -4.10
N ILE A 435 -34.79 1.23 -3.77
CA ILE A 435 -36.06 0.94 -4.47
C ILE A 435 -35.95 1.30 -5.96
N GLU A 436 -35.46 2.49 -6.30
CA GLU A 436 -35.34 2.93 -7.70
C GLU A 436 -34.19 2.23 -8.45
N ARG A 437 -33.09 1.84 -7.78
CA ARG A 437 -32.08 0.94 -8.36
C ARG A 437 -32.65 -0.44 -8.68
N THR A 438 -33.32 -1.07 -7.72
CA THR A 438 -33.97 -2.38 -7.87
C THR A 438 -34.96 -2.36 -9.03
N LYS A 439 -35.85 -1.36 -9.07
CA LYS A 439 -36.82 -1.13 -10.17
C LYS A 439 -36.13 -0.97 -11.52
N ARG A 440 -35.09 -0.14 -11.62
CA ARG A 440 -34.35 0.09 -12.88
C ARG A 440 -33.69 -1.20 -13.38
N ASN A 441 -33.13 -2.00 -12.46
CA ASN A 441 -32.48 -3.26 -12.81
C ASN A 441 -33.50 -4.34 -13.20
N LEU A 442 -34.64 -4.45 -12.49
CA LEU A 442 -35.77 -5.32 -12.85
C LEU A 442 -36.29 -5.03 -14.26
N LEU A 443 -36.62 -3.77 -14.56
CA LEU A 443 -37.12 -3.34 -15.87
C LEU A 443 -36.08 -3.50 -17.00
N ALA A 444 -34.80 -3.56 -16.66
CA ALA A 444 -33.71 -3.81 -17.60
C ALA A 444 -33.27 -5.30 -17.65
N HIS A 445 -33.99 -6.20 -16.95
CA HIS A 445 -33.64 -7.62 -16.75
C HIS A 445 -32.19 -7.86 -16.32
N LYS A 446 -31.65 -6.98 -15.47
CA LYS A 446 -30.32 -7.08 -14.87
C LYS A 446 -30.37 -7.79 -13.52
N SER A 447 -29.25 -8.35 -13.09
CA SER A 447 -29.13 -8.92 -11.74
C SER A 447 -29.48 -7.88 -10.68
N ILE A 448 -30.32 -8.27 -9.72
CA ILE A 448 -30.63 -7.48 -8.52
C ILE A 448 -30.08 -8.11 -7.24
N GLU A 449 -29.27 -9.17 -7.33
CA GLU A 449 -28.85 -9.98 -6.18
C GLU A 449 -28.22 -9.17 -5.02
N ASN A 450 -27.56 -8.04 -5.35
CA ASN A 450 -26.85 -7.18 -4.40
C ASN A 450 -27.67 -6.00 -3.87
N GLU A 451 -28.90 -5.75 -4.37
CA GLU A 451 -29.74 -4.62 -3.93
C GLU A 451 -30.46 -4.97 -2.60
N GLN A 452 -30.68 -4.00 -1.71
CA GLN A 452 -31.16 -4.26 -0.34
C GLN A 452 -32.44 -5.13 -0.26
N ILE A 453 -33.43 -4.89 -1.14
CA ILE A 453 -34.68 -5.68 -1.17
C ILE A 453 -34.38 -7.17 -1.44
N SER A 454 -33.46 -7.42 -2.36
CA SER A 454 -33.02 -8.75 -2.78
C SER A 454 -32.20 -9.44 -1.69
N LEU A 455 -31.35 -8.69 -0.99
CA LEU A 455 -30.57 -9.18 0.15
C LEU A 455 -31.46 -9.56 1.34
N LEU A 456 -32.45 -8.74 1.69
CA LEU A 456 -33.42 -9.03 2.76
C LEU A 456 -34.25 -10.28 2.45
N PHE A 457 -34.69 -10.44 1.21
CA PHE A 457 -35.41 -11.62 0.73
C PHE A 457 -34.52 -12.87 0.77
N SER A 458 -33.31 -12.78 0.22
CA SER A 458 -32.34 -13.90 0.18
C SER A 458 -31.96 -14.38 1.59
N ASP A 459 -31.75 -13.46 2.53
CA ASP A 459 -31.42 -13.80 3.92
C ASP A 459 -32.51 -14.62 4.61
N CYS A 460 -33.78 -14.34 4.32
CA CYS A 460 -34.89 -15.10 4.92
C CYS A 460 -34.88 -16.56 4.45
N VAL A 461 -34.57 -16.82 3.18
CA VAL A 461 -34.47 -18.17 2.59
C VAL A 461 -33.17 -18.89 3.02
N GLU A 462 -32.07 -18.15 3.10
CA GLU A 462 -30.74 -18.70 3.37
C GLU A 462 -30.52 -19.02 4.86
N LYS A 463 -30.87 -18.06 5.74
CA LYS A 463 -30.48 -18.08 7.17
C LYS A 463 -31.63 -18.43 8.12
N THR A 464 -32.88 -18.16 7.75
CA THR A 464 -34.06 -18.45 8.58
C THR A 464 -35.15 -19.23 7.83
N PRO A 465 -34.84 -20.37 7.16
CA PRO A 465 -35.81 -21.09 6.34
C PRO A 465 -36.99 -21.68 7.12
N THR A 466 -36.87 -21.81 8.45
CA THR A 466 -37.95 -22.27 9.34
C THR A 466 -38.88 -21.14 9.80
N ASP A 467 -38.49 -19.87 9.65
CA ASP A 467 -39.29 -18.72 10.06
C ASP A 467 -40.24 -18.27 8.94
N ILE A 468 -41.24 -19.12 8.70
CA ILE A 468 -42.26 -18.90 7.67
C ILE A 468 -43.05 -17.60 7.91
N ALA A 469 -43.28 -17.22 9.16
CA ALA A 469 -44.01 -15.99 9.49
C ALA A 469 -43.23 -14.74 9.07
N ARG A 470 -41.93 -14.67 9.37
CA ARG A 470 -41.05 -13.61 8.88
C ARG A 470 -40.94 -13.60 7.37
N PHE A 471 -40.78 -14.77 6.75
CA PHE A 471 -40.73 -14.89 5.29
C PHE A 471 -42.02 -14.34 4.64
N ALA A 472 -43.19 -14.73 5.12
CA ALA A 472 -44.48 -14.21 4.67
C ALA A 472 -44.57 -12.69 4.82
N ASN A 473 -44.18 -12.14 5.97
CA ASN A 473 -44.18 -10.69 6.21
C ASN A 473 -43.26 -9.94 5.23
N VAL A 474 -42.07 -10.49 4.96
CA VAL A 474 -41.11 -9.89 4.00
C VAL A 474 -41.65 -9.94 2.57
N ILE A 475 -42.04 -11.11 2.06
CA ILE A 475 -42.55 -11.21 0.67
C ILE A 475 -43.87 -10.46 0.48
N GLY A 476 -44.74 -10.45 1.50
CA GLY A 476 -46.00 -9.72 1.48
C GLY A 476 -45.79 -8.21 1.47
N SER A 477 -44.83 -7.70 2.25
CA SER A 477 -44.44 -6.30 2.23
C SER A 477 -43.81 -5.89 0.89
N ILE A 478 -42.93 -6.72 0.33
CA ILE A 478 -42.32 -6.49 -1.00
C ILE A 478 -43.40 -6.49 -2.09
N GLN A 479 -44.32 -7.44 -2.07
CA GLN A 479 -45.42 -7.49 -3.04
C GLN A 479 -46.30 -6.24 -2.94
N HIS A 480 -46.83 -5.94 -1.75
CA HIS A 480 -47.82 -4.88 -1.58
C HIS A 480 -47.22 -3.46 -1.66
N SER A 481 -46.06 -3.24 -1.05
CA SER A 481 -45.48 -1.90 -0.92
C SER A 481 -44.66 -1.47 -2.13
N PHE A 482 -44.14 -2.43 -2.91
CA PHE A 482 -43.22 -2.19 -4.03
C PHE A 482 -43.73 -2.77 -5.35
N LEU A 483 -43.88 -4.10 -5.49
CA LEU A 483 -44.15 -4.73 -6.78
C LEU A 483 -45.53 -4.41 -7.36
N ASP A 484 -46.60 -4.46 -6.55
CA ASP A 484 -47.97 -4.09 -6.93
C ASP A 484 -48.04 -2.66 -7.50
N LYS A 485 -47.21 -1.74 -7.00
CA LYS A 485 -47.14 -0.33 -7.47
C LYS A 485 -46.35 -0.15 -8.76
N LEU A 486 -45.49 -1.10 -9.09
CA LEU A 486 -44.66 -1.08 -10.30
C LEU A 486 -45.26 -1.90 -11.45
N GLY A 487 -46.29 -2.71 -11.18
CA GLY A 487 -46.84 -3.66 -12.15
C GLY A 487 -45.87 -4.80 -12.48
N VAL A 488 -44.90 -5.07 -11.61
CA VAL A 488 -43.87 -6.12 -11.78
C VAL A 488 -44.31 -7.37 -11.04
N ASN A 489 -44.06 -8.55 -11.62
CA ASN A 489 -44.44 -9.81 -11.01
C ASN A 489 -43.37 -10.26 -9.98
N PHE A 490 -43.77 -10.90 -8.87
CA PHE A 490 -42.81 -11.46 -7.89
C PHE A 490 -41.81 -12.43 -8.52
N ARG A 491 -42.26 -13.16 -9.54
CA ARG A 491 -41.42 -14.04 -10.36
C ARG A 491 -40.22 -13.31 -10.97
N ASP A 492 -40.38 -12.07 -11.41
CA ASP A 492 -39.30 -11.31 -12.05
C ASP A 492 -38.19 -11.00 -11.04
N LEU A 493 -38.55 -10.73 -9.78
CA LEU A 493 -37.62 -10.53 -8.66
C LEU A 493 -36.81 -11.80 -8.37
N PHE A 494 -37.44 -12.98 -8.40
CA PHE A 494 -36.71 -14.23 -8.27
C PHE A 494 -35.80 -14.52 -9.47
N VAL A 495 -36.31 -14.45 -10.70
CA VAL A 495 -35.56 -14.80 -11.91
C VAL A 495 -34.33 -13.89 -12.09
N THR A 496 -34.45 -12.60 -11.73
CA THR A 496 -33.33 -11.64 -11.75
C THR A 496 -32.40 -11.73 -10.54
N ASN A 497 -32.74 -12.46 -9.48
CA ASN A 497 -31.82 -12.78 -8.38
C ASN A 497 -31.05 -14.06 -8.71
N LYS A 498 -29.88 -13.91 -9.34
CA LYS A 498 -28.98 -15.01 -9.71
C LYS A 498 -28.63 -15.91 -8.54
N LYS A 499 -28.30 -15.35 -7.36
CA LYS A 499 -28.00 -16.15 -6.16
C LYS A 499 -29.13 -17.14 -5.82
N LEU A 500 -30.39 -16.73 -5.91
CA LEU A 500 -31.53 -17.60 -5.62
C LEU A 500 -31.90 -18.53 -6.79
N SER A 501 -31.76 -18.09 -8.04
CA SER A 501 -32.16 -18.89 -9.21
C SER A 501 -31.10 -19.90 -9.67
N GLU A 502 -29.81 -19.59 -9.51
CA GLU A 502 -28.70 -20.48 -9.88
C GLU A 502 -28.33 -21.47 -8.75
N THR A 503 -28.64 -21.14 -7.48
CA THR A 503 -28.35 -22.03 -6.35
C THR A 503 -29.51 -22.98 -6.06
N ALA A 504 -29.44 -24.22 -6.56
CA ALA A 504 -30.48 -25.25 -6.38
C ALA A 504 -30.95 -25.45 -4.92
N VAL A 505 -30.06 -25.30 -3.93
CA VAL A 505 -30.41 -25.40 -2.50
C VAL A 505 -31.27 -24.22 -2.03
N LEU A 506 -31.05 -23.01 -2.55
CA LEU A 506 -31.87 -21.84 -2.20
C LEU A 506 -33.18 -21.83 -2.99
N ALA A 507 -33.17 -22.21 -4.27
CA ALA A 507 -34.37 -22.38 -5.09
C ALA A 507 -35.33 -23.42 -4.48
N SER A 508 -34.85 -24.61 -4.11
CA SER A 508 -35.67 -25.66 -3.49
C SER A 508 -36.25 -25.26 -2.13
N ARG A 509 -35.46 -24.58 -1.28
CA ARG A 509 -35.98 -23.99 -0.03
C ARG A 509 -37.08 -22.97 -0.30
N LEU A 510 -36.87 -22.07 -1.26
CA LEU A 510 -37.86 -21.05 -1.61
C LEU A 510 -39.17 -21.69 -2.09
N ILE A 511 -39.11 -22.71 -2.97
CA ILE A 511 -40.27 -23.46 -3.46
C ILE A 511 -41.01 -24.17 -2.30
N ALA A 512 -40.27 -24.76 -1.35
CA ALA A 512 -40.89 -25.38 -0.17
C ALA A 512 -41.60 -24.35 0.72
N MET A 513 -40.98 -23.18 0.94
CA MET A 513 -41.56 -22.09 1.74
C MET A 513 -42.79 -21.47 1.07
N THR A 514 -42.79 -21.26 -0.26
CA THR A 514 -43.97 -20.76 -0.98
C THR A 514 -45.09 -21.80 -1.05
N GLY A 515 -44.77 -23.07 -1.30
CA GLY A 515 -45.75 -24.16 -1.29
C GLY A 515 -46.45 -24.31 0.05
N TYR A 516 -45.71 -24.29 1.16
CA TYR A 516 -46.28 -24.32 2.51
C TYR A 516 -47.19 -23.12 2.80
N LEU A 517 -46.83 -21.91 2.35
CA LEU A 517 -47.69 -20.74 2.48
C LEU A 517 -49.01 -20.89 1.71
N ILE A 518 -48.96 -21.39 0.47
CA ILE A 518 -50.16 -21.63 -0.35
C ILE A 518 -51.09 -22.66 0.32
N GLU A 519 -50.53 -23.77 0.82
CA GLU A 519 -51.29 -24.80 1.54
C GLU A 519 -51.99 -24.23 2.78
N LYS A 520 -51.28 -23.46 3.61
CA LYS A 520 -51.84 -22.89 4.85
C LYS A 520 -52.80 -21.71 4.62
N ALA A 521 -52.81 -21.10 3.43
CA ALA A 521 -53.68 -19.97 3.12
C ALA A 521 -55.17 -20.33 3.00
N GLY A 522 -55.51 -21.60 2.72
CA GLY A 522 -56.91 -22.03 2.55
C GLY A 522 -57.67 -21.25 1.46
N GLY A 523 -56.98 -20.74 0.45
CA GLY A 523 -57.56 -19.93 -0.64
C GLY A 523 -57.58 -18.41 -0.40
N GLN A 524 -57.03 -17.88 0.69
CA GLN A 524 -56.95 -16.43 0.92
C GLN A 524 -56.01 -15.71 -0.05
N VAL A 525 -56.52 -14.74 -0.81
CA VAL A 525 -55.75 -13.96 -1.81
C VAL A 525 -55.11 -12.71 -1.19
N VAL A 526 -54.28 -12.91 -0.15
CA VAL A 526 -53.48 -11.84 0.47
C VAL A 526 -52.12 -11.68 -0.21
N ALA A 527 -51.48 -10.51 -0.06
CA ALA A 527 -50.22 -10.17 -0.74
C ALA A 527 -49.10 -11.24 -0.69
N PRO A 528 -48.76 -11.86 0.46
CA PRO A 528 -47.73 -12.91 0.48
C PRO A 528 -48.15 -14.19 -0.26
N ILE A 529 -49.45 -14.49 -0.33
CA ILE A 529 -49.96 -15.65 -1.07
C ILE A 529 -49.96 -15.37 -2.57
N ARG A 530 -50.28 -14.15 -3.01
CA ARG A 530 -50.08 -13.74 -4.41
C ARG A 530 -48.62 -13.88 -4.85
N ALA A 531 -47.68 -13.44 -4.01
CA ALA A 531 -46.24 -13.60 -4.25
C ALA A 531 -45.81 -15.08 -4.33
N ALA A 532 -46.33 -15.93 -3.43
CA ALA A 532 -46.06 -17.36 -3.43
C ALA A 532 -46.67 -18.09 -4.65
N GLN A 533 -47.91 -17.75 -5.05
CA GLN A 533 -48.59 -18.30 -6.24
C GLN A 533 -47.84 -17.94 -7.52
N ALA A 534 -47.44 -16.67 -7.68
CA ALA A 534 -46.65 -16.19 -8.80
C ALA A 534 -45.31 -16.94 -8.98
N MET A 535 -44.75 -17.47 -7.90
CA MET A 535 -43.59 -18.37 -7.91
C MET A 535 -43.96 -19.81 -8.29
N HIS A 536 -45.05 -20.34 -7.73
CA HIS A 536 -45.50 -21.72 -7.95
C HIS A 536 -45.97 -21.99 -9.40
N ASP A 537 -46.67 -21.03 -10.01
CA ASP A 537 -47.18 -21.14 -11.39
C ASP A 537 -46.07 -21.12 -12.46
N SER A 538 -44.83 -20.84 -12.06
CA SER A 538 -43.66 -20.87 -12.94
C SER A 538 -43.15 -22.30 -13.16
N ASN A 539 -43.77 -23.02 -14.11
CA ASN A 539 -43.37 -24.35 -14.63
C ASN A 539 -41.93 -24.45 -15.24
N LYS A 540 -41.02 -23.52 -14.92
CA LYS A 540 -39.63 -23.42 -15.39
C LYS A 540 -38.61 -23.46 -14.24
N LEU A 541 -39.04 -23.86 -13.04
CA LEU A 541 -38.25 -23.88 -11.81
C LEU A 541 -37.75 -25.30 -11.49
#